data_AF-A0AAD7YVT6-F1
#
_entry.id   AF-A0AAD7YVT6-F1
#
_cell.length_a   1.000
_cell.length_b   1.000
_cell.length_c   1.000
_cell.angle_alpha   90.00
_cell.angle_beta   90.00
_cell.angle_gamma   90.00
#
_symmetry.space_group_name_H-M   'P 1'
#
loop_
_entity.id
_entity.type
_entity.pdbx_description
1 polymer ?
#
loop_
_entity_poly.entity_id
_entity_poly.type
_entity_poly.pdbx_seq_one_letter_code
_entity_poly.pdbx_strand_id
1 'polypeptide(L)'
;MTYACAVFAHVKPYRLHRMQTLQNRFLRRAKDAPYYVRNERLHLDLKIPTVQQFMKRITVRFFASAEKHSNPLIVSAARYTASRISKIRRPRLTLTTPDDPITVLQESSRETSTIRKHKIRRPSFRPRRRGPRNRGNSPTPTLARQSQPAC
;
A
#
# COMPACT_ATOMS: atom_id res chain seq x y z
N MET A 1 -22.67 -0.18 14.19
CA MET A 1 -22.03 -1.42 13.68
C MET A 1 -20.70 -1.78 14.36
N THR A 2 -19.97 -0.83 14.98
CA THR A 2 -18.62 -1.06 15.53
C THR A 2 -18.56 -2.00 16.73
N TYR A 3 -19.53 -1.91 17.65
CA TYR A 3 -19.56 -2.70 18.89
C TYR A 3 -19.63 -4.22 18.64
N ALA A 4 -20.46 -4.66 17.68
CA ALA A 4 -20.67 -6.08 17.39
C ALA A 4 -19.58 -6.70 16.50
N CYS A 5 -18.60 -5.93 16.00
CA CYS A 5 -17.57 -6.42 15.08
C CYS A 5 -16.72 -7.56 15.68
N ALA A 6 -16.47 -7.54 16.99
CA ALA A 6 -15.76 -8.62 17.69
C ALA A 6 -16.51 -9.96 17.61
N VAL A 7 -17.84 -9.94 17.73
CA VAL A 7 -18.68 -11.13 17.61
C VAL A 7 -18.64 -11.70 16.18
N PHE A 8 -18.50 -10.82 15.20
CA PHE A 8 -18.40 -11.22 13.80
C PHE A 8 -17.08 -11.90 13.43
N ALA A 9 -16.13 -11.99 14.37
CA ALA A 9 -14.91 -12.78 14.21
C ALA A 9 -15.19 -14.26 13.92
N HIS A 10 -16.37 -14.78 14.23
CA HIS A 10 -16.75 -16.18 14.03
C HIS A 10 -17.82 -16.37 12.94
N VAL A 11 -17.99 -15.38 12.06
CA VAL A 11 -19.02 -15.44 11.01
C VAL A 11 -18.56 -16.29 9.83
N LYS A 12 -19.51 -17.03 9.24
CA LYS A 12 -19.27 -17.78 8.00
C LYS A 12 -18.93 -16.81 6.83
N PRO A 13 -17.98 -17.15 5.96
CA PRO A 13 -17.46 -16.23 4.93
C PRO A 13 -18.54 -15.71 3.97
N TYR A 14 -19.58 -16.49 3.65
CA TYR A 14 -20.66 -16.05 2.76
C TYR A 14 -21.45 -14.84 3.32
N ARG A 15 -21.57 -14.72 4.65
CA ARG A 15 -22.26 -13.56 5.26
C ARG A 15 -21.38 -12.32 5.18
N LEU A 16 -20.06 -12.46 5.34
CA LEU A 16 -19.10 -11.37 5.15
C LEU A 16 -19.14 -10.89 3.71
N HIS A 17 -19.18 -11.80 2.74
CA HIS A 17 -19.31 -11.46 1.33
C HIS A 17 -20.60 -10.65 1.06
N ARG A 18 -21.73 -11.05 1.64
CA ARG A 18 -22.99 -10.30 1.52
C ARG A 18 -22.87 -8.88 2.10
N MET A 19 -22.19 -8.71 3.23
CA MET A 19 -21.92 -7.38 3.79
C MET A 19 -21.02 -6.54 2.89
N GLN A 20 -20.00 -7.15 2.28
CA GLN A 20 -19.14 -6.47 1.31
C GLN A 20 -19.94 -6.03 0.08
N THR A 21 -20.86 -6.85 -0.43
CA THR A 21 -21.74 -6.49 -1.54
C THR A 21 -22.66 -5.30 -1.19
N LEU A 22 -23.17 -5.24 0.04
CA LEU A 22 -23.94 -4.09 0.52
C LEU A 22 -23.07 -2.83 0.58
N GLN A 23 -21.84 -2.93 1.10
CA GLN A 23 -20.88 -1.82 1.11
C GLN A 23 -20.58 -1.33 -0.32
N ASN A 24 -20.30 -2.25 -1.25
CA ASN A 24 -20.01 -1.92 -2.65
C ASN A 24 -21.18 -1.19 -3.31
N ARG A 25 -22.42 -1.64 -3.06
CA ARG A 25 -23.63 -1.00 -3.57
C ARG A 25 -23.80 0.41 -3.00
N PHE A 26 -23.57 0.57 -1.69
CA PHE A 26 -23.63 1.87 -1.03
C PHE A 26 -22.59 2.84 -1.59
N LEU A 27 -21.33 2.43 -1.72
CA LEU A 27 -20.26 3.27 -2.26
C LEU A 27 -20.54 3.70 -3.70
N ARG A 28 -21.09 2.80 -4.52
CA ARG A 28 -21.50 3.12 -5.89
C ARG A 28 -22.59 4.17 -5.94
N ARG A 29 -23.62 4.05 -5.09
CA ARG A 29 -24.72 5.02 -5.02
C ARG A 29 -24.26 6.36 -4.43
N ALA A 30 -23.36 6.36 -3.47
CA ALA A 30 -22.83 7.59 -2.88
C ALA A 30 -21.91 8.39 -3.82
N LYS A 31 -21.33 7.74 -4.84
CA LYS A 31 -20.44 8.36 -5.83
C LYS A 31 -21.01 8.37 -7.24
N ASP A 32 -22.29 8.01 -7.39
CA ASP A 32 -22.98 7.86 -8.68
C ASP A 32 -22.12 7.16 -9.74
N ALA A 33 -21.41 6.11 -9.31
CA ALA A 33 -20.40 5.47 -10.12
C ALA A 33 -21.02 4.49 -11.13
N PRO A 34 -20.65 4.56 -12.42
CA PRO A 34 -21.15 3.64 -13.44
C PRO A 34 -20.68 2.20 -13.22
N TYR A 35 -21.42 1.23 -13.78
CA TYR A 35 -21.23 -0.21 -13.51
C TYR A 35 -19.82 -0.70 -13.86
N TYR A 36 -19.18 -0.14 -14.90
CA TYR A 36 -17.85 -0.54 -15.39
C TYR A 36 -16.69 -0.10 -14.49
N VAL A 37 -16.91 0.80 -13.52
CA VAL A 37 -15.87 1.18 -12.56
C VAL A 37 -15.59 -0.01 -11.64
N ARG A 38 -14.33 -0.41 -11.48
CA ARG A 38 -13.98 -1.52 -10.57
C ARG A 38 -14.17 -1.11 -9.11
N ASN A 39 -14.69 -2.04 -8.30
CA ASN A 39 -14.93 -1.79 -6.87
C ASN A 39 -13.64 -1.43 -6.12
N GLU A 40 -12.51 -2.05 -6.47
CA GLU A 40 -11.18 -1.71 -5.93
C GLU A 40 -10.85 -0.22 -6.10
N ARG A 41 -11.14 0.34 -7.28
CA ARG A 41 -10.84 1.73 -7.58
C ARG A 41 -11.69 2.67 -6.75
N LEU A 42 -12.98 2.35 -6.57
CA LEU A 42 -13.86 3.09 -5.67
C LEU A 42 -13.29 3.11 -4.24
N HIS A 43 -12.88 1.95 -3.72
CA HIS A 43 -12.29 1.87 -2.39
C HIS A 43 -10.99 2.68 -2.24
N LEU A 44 -10.14 2.70 -3.27
CA LEU A 44 -8.90 3.47 -3.29
C LEU A 44 -9.16 4.98 -3.36
N ASP A 45 -10.05 5.41 -4.26
CA ASP A 45 -10.36 6.82 -4.49
C ASP A 45 -11.07 7.43 -3.26
N LEU A 46 -11.99 6.67 -2.64
CA LEU A 46 -12.66 7.04 -1.39
C LEU A 46 -11.78 6.85 -0.14
N LYS A 47 -10.65 6.15 -0.25
CA LYS A 47 -9.80 5.71 0.88
C LYS A 47 -10.57 4.94 1.96
N ILE A 48 -11.62 4.19 1.57
CA ILE A 48 -12.47 3.43 2.50
C ILE A 48 -11.99 1.97 2.54
N PRO A 49 -11.71 1.40 3.72
CA PRO A 49 -11.38 -0.02 3.84
C PRO A 49 -12.59 -0.91 3.55
N THR A 50 -12.34 -2.13 3.08
CA THR A 50 -13.38 -3.15 2.93
C THR A 50 -13.94 -3.54 4.30
N VAL A 51 -15.17 -4.07 4.34
CA VAL A 51 -15.79 -4.56 5.57
C VAL A 51 -14.91 -5.61 6.23
N GLN A 52 -14.32 -6.51 5.43
CA GLN A 52 -13.44 -7.56 5.93
C GLN A 52 -12.19 -6.98 6.61
N GLN A 53 -11.48 -6.04 5.97
CA GLN A 53 -10.31 -5.38 6.58
C GLN A 53 -10.69 -4.66 7.87
N PHE A 54 -11.80 -3.93 7.85
CA PHE A 54 -12.27 -3.19 9.00
C PHE A 54 -12.59 -4.12 10.17
N MET A 55 -13.31 -5.22 9.91
CA MET A 55 -13.62 -6.24 10.90
C MET A 55 -12.36 -6.88 11.44
N LYS A 56 -11.44 -7.33 10.57
CA LYS A 56 -10.14 -7.89 10.98
C LYS A 56 -9.38 -6.94 11.91
N ARG A 57 -9.33 -5.64 11.57
CA ARG A 57 -8.63 -4.65 12.41
C ARG A 57 -9.28 -4.48 13.79
N ILE A 58 -10.61 -4.49 13.86
CA ILE A 58 -11.32 -4.39 15.15
C ILE A 58 -11.15 -5.68 15.96
N THR A 59 -11.29 -6.84 15.34
CA THR A 59 -11.19 -8.12 16.03
C THR A 59 -9.79 -8.33 16.60
N VAL A 60 -8.73 -8.01 15.84
CA VAL A 60 -7.34 -8.05 16.36
C VAL A 60 -7.19 -7.16 17.60
N ARG A 61 -7.68 -5.92 17.54
CA ARG A 61 -7.60 -4.99 18.68
C ARG A 61 -8.38 -5.49 19.89
N PHE A 62 -9.55 -6.08 19.66
CA PHE A 62 -10.39 -6.63 20.71
C PHE A 62 -9.71 -7.81 21.42
N PHE A 63 -9.23 -8.81 20.67
CA PHE A 63 -8.56 -9.97 21.25
C PHE A 63 -7.23 -9.59 21.92
N ALA A 64 -6.46 -8.67 21.35
CA ALA A 64 -5.25 -8.14 21.99
C ALA A 64 -5.53 -7.43 23.32
N SER A 65 -6.69 -6.78 23.46
CA SER A 65 -7.13 -6.19 24.72
C SER A 65 -7.62 -7.25 25.71
N ALA A 66 -8.34 -8.26 25.22
CA ALA A 66 -8.87 -9.34 26.05
C ALA A 66 -7.76 -10.22 26.65
N GLU A 67 -6.65 -10.44 25.92
CA GLU A 67 -5.48 -11.17 26.42
C GLU A 67 -4.73 -10.44 27.55
N LYS A 68 -4.83 -9.10 27.60
CA LYS A 68 -4.18 -8.25 28.61
C LYS A 68 -5.08 -7.95 29.81
N HIS A 69 -6.29 -8.53 29.84
CA HIS A 69 -7.27 -8.23 30.85
C HIS A 69 -6.89 -8.88 32.21
N SER A 70 -7.18 -8.19 33.32
CA SER A 70 -6.89 -8.70 34.67
C SER A 70 -7.66 -9.99 35.00
N ASN A 71 -8.94 -10.07 34.58
CA ASN A 71 -9.77 -11.25 34.79
C ASN A 71 -9.30 -12.47 33.97
N PRO A 72 -8.91 -13.60 34.63
CA PRO A 72 -8.41 -14.79 33.95
C PRO A 72 -9.46 -15.49 33.08
N LEU A 73 -10.75 -15.36 33.37
CA LEU A 73 -11.84 -15.96 32.57
C LEU A 73 -11.94 -15.30 31.19
N ILE A 74 -11.64 -14.01 31.09
CA ILE A 74 -11.65 -13.29 29.82
C ILE A 74 -10.43 -13.69 28.98
N VAL A 75 -9.26 -13.83 29.62
CA VAL A 75 -8.03 -14.28 28.98
C VAL A 75 -8.19 -15.71 28.45
N SER A 76 -8.81 -16.62 29.22
CA SER A 76 -9.05 -17.99 28.78
C SER A 76 -10.04 -18.07 27.61
N ALA A 77 -11.08 -17.23 27.62
CA ALA A 77 -12.02 -17.11 26.50
C ALA A 77 -11.36 -16.55 25.23
N ALA A 78 -10.45 -15.57 25.37
CA ALA A 78 -9.72 -15.00 24.24
C ALA A 78 -8.77 -16.02 23.58
N ARG A 79 -8.13 -16.89 24.39
CA ARG A 79 -7.23 -17.95 23.92
C ARG A 79 -7.95 -19.19 23.36
N TYR A 80 -9.26 -19.12 23.17
CA TYR A 80 -10.04 -20.24 22.70
C TYR A 80 -9.62 -20.70 21.29
N THR A 81 -9.09 -21.92 21.19
CA THR A 81 -8.81 -22.57 19.91
C THR A 81 -9.82 -23.70 19.67
N ALA A 82 -10.55 -23.64 18.55
CA ALA A 82 -11.42 -24.74 18.16
C ALA A 82 -10.56 -25.91 17.68
N SER A 83 -10.33 -26.90 18.55
CA SER A 83 -9.61 -28.13 18.21
C SER A 83 -10.19 -28.77 16.95
N ARG A 84 -9.30 -29.19 16.03
CA ARG A 84 -9.63 -29.86 14.78
C ARG A 84 -10.31 -31.22 14.99
N ILE A 85 -10.26 -31.75 16.21
CA ILE A 85 -10.70 -33.10 16.61
C ILE A 85 -12.17 -33.10 17.11
N SER A 86 -12.78 -31.93 17.30
CA SER A 86 -14.19 -31.84 17.74
C SER A 86 -15.15 -32.42 16.69
N LYS A 87 -15.98 -33.38 17.09
CA LYS A 87 -17.08 -33.94 16.27
C LYS A 87 -18.09 -32.87 15.83
N ILE A 88 -18.20 -31.77 16.59
CA ILE A 88 -19.07 -30.63 16.28
C ILE A 88 -18.26 -29.57 15.53
N ARG A 89 -18.74 -29.17 14.35
CA ARG A 89 -18.17 -28.07 13.56
C ARG A 89 -18.39 -26.74 14.29
N ARG A 90 -17.31 -26.13 14.76
CA ARG A 90 -17.34 -24.80 15.38
C ARG A 90 -16.95 -23.71 14.37
N PRO A 91 -17.51 -22.50 14.50
CA PRO A 91 -17.17 -21.40 13.60
C PRO A 91 -15.70 -21.02 13.75
N ARG A 92 -14.98 -20.99 12.63
CA ARG A 92 -13.57 -20.61 12.59
C ARG A 92 -13.42 -19.09 12.70
N LEU A 93 -12.34 -18.68 13.34
CA LEU A 93 -11.98 -17.29 13.50
C LEU A 93 -11.59 -16.67 12.14
N THR A 94 -12.19 -15.54 11.77
CA THR A 94 -11.96 -14.81 10.50
C THR A 94 -10.55 -14.23 10.38
N LEU A 95 -9.76 -14.24 11.47
CA LEU A 95 -8.34 -13.94 11.42
C LEU A 95 -7.54 -15.00 10.66
N THR A 96 -8.04 -16.24 10.60
CA THR A 96 -7.38 -17.37 9.91
C THR A 96 -7.78 -17.50 8.44
N THR A 97 -8.73 -16.71 7.95
CA THR A 97 -9.16 -16.76 6.55
C THR A 97 -8.28 -15.88 5.68
N PRO A 98 -7.92 -16.33 4.46
CA PRO A 98 -7.14 -15.53 3.52
C PRO A 98 -7.84 -14.20 3.23
N ASP A 99 -7.05 -13.17 2.94
CA ASP A 99 -7.55 -11.84 2.63
C ASP A 99 -8.32 -11.80 1.31
N ASP A 100 -9.33 -10.92 1.24
CA ASP A 100 -10.09 -10.69 0.02
C ASP A 100 -9.18 -10.19 -1.10
N PRO A 101 -9.46 -10.51 -2.38
CA PRO A 101 -8.65 -10.05 -3.51
C PRO A 101 -8.52 -8.52 -3.55
N ILE A 102 -9.58 -7.79 -3.18
CA ILE A 102 -9.57 -6.33 -3.07
C ILE A 102 -8.55 -5.84 -2.04
N THR A 103 -8.41 -6.56 -0.93
CA THR A 103 -7.47 -6.24 0.14
C THR A 103 -6.04 -6.47 -0.29
N VAL A 104 -5.76 -7.61 -0.91
CA VAL A 104 -4.44 -7.94 -1.46
C VAL A 104 -4.03 -6.90 -2.53
N LEU A 105 -4.97 -6.49 -3.37
CA LEU A 105 -4.74 -5.46 -4.38
C LEU A 105 -4.52 -4.07 -3.77
N GLN A 106 -5.22 -3.74 -2.69
CA GLN A 106 -5.00 -2.49 -1.95
C GLN A 106 -3.65 -2.47 -1.22
N GLU A 107 -3.18 -3.60 -0.69
CA GLU A 107 -1.88 -3.71 -0.03
C GLU A 107 -0.72 -3.64 -1.03
N SER A 108 -0.81 -4.39 -2.13
CA SER A 108 0.20 -4.31 -3.21
C SER A 108 0.29 -2.92 -3.86
N SER A 109 -0.83 -2.20 -4.03
CA SER A 109 -0.81 -0.81 -4.49
C SER A 109 -0.23 0.17 -3.46
N ARG A 110 -0.35 -0.10 -2.15
CA ARG A 110 0.37 0.65 -1.10
C ARG A 110 1.87 0.35 -1.11
N GLU A 111 2.27 -0.91 -1.24
CA GLU A 111 3.68 -1.33 -1.32
C GLU A 111 4.40 -0.76 -2.54
N THR A 112 3.78 -0.77 -3.72
CA THR A 112 4.36 -0.15 -4.91
C THR A 112 4.57 1.37 -4.73
N SER A 113 3.71 2.04 -3.96
CA SER A 113 3.87 3.47 -3.64
C SER A 113 5.02 3.74 -2.66
N THR A 114 5.28 2.86 -1.68
CA THR A 114 6.41 2.99 -0.75
C THR A 114 7.73 2.68 -1.43
N ILE A 115 7.77 1.67 -2.31
CA ILE A 115 8.94 1.36 -3.16
C ILE A 115 9.25 2.54 -4.08
N ARG A 116 8.24 3.15 -4.72
CA ARG A 116 8.43 4.37 -5.53
C ARG A 116 8.96 5.55 -4.68
N LYS A 117 8.46 5.76 -3.46
CA LYS A 117 8.98 6.80 -2.55
C LYS A 117 10.44 6.57 -2.15
N HIS A 118 10.85 5.32 -1.89
CA HIS A 118 12.24 4.97 -1.60
C HIS A 118 13.18 5.13 -2.81
N LYS A 119 12.67 4.94 -4.03
CA LYS A 119 13.44 5.10 -5.27
C LYS A 119 13.60 6.57 -5.72
N ILE A 120 12.80 7.51 -5.17
CA ILE A 120 12.87 8.97 -5.45
C ILE A 120 13.80 9.71 -4.46
N ARG A 121 14.69 9.00 -3.74
CA ARG A 121 15.89 9.65 -3.18
C ARG A 121 16.86 9.92 -4.34
N ARG A 122 16.72 11.12 -4.93
CA ARG A 122 17.51 11.60 -6.07
C ARG A 122 19.02 11.35 -5.84
N PRO A 123 19.78 10.85 -6.82
CA PRO A 123 21.24 10.84 -6.71
C PRO A 123 21.72 12.29 -6.60
N SER A 124 22.65 12.57 -5.68
CA SER A 124 23.25 13.90 -5.56
C SER A 124 23.86 14.31 -6.90
N PHE A 125 23.34 15.35 -7.54
CA PHE A 125 24.00 16.00 -8.67
C PHE A 125 25.37 16.49 -8.20
N ARG A 126 26.44 15.77 -8.54
CA ARG A 126 27.82 16.28 -8.42
C ARG A 126 28.07 17.13 -9.67
N PRO A 127 28.24 18.47 -9.56
CA PRO A 127 28.63 19.26 -10.70
C PRO A 127 30.06 18.88 -11.09
N ARG A 128 30.28 18.61 -12.38
CA ARG A 128 31.62 18.37 -12.95
C ARG A 128 32.42 19.68 -12.83
N ARG A 129 33.43 19.71 -11.96
CA ARG A 129 34.42 20.80 -11.91
C ARG A 129 35.07 20.91 -13.29
N ARG A 130 34.77 21.98 -14.05
CA ARG A 130 35.53 22.35 -15.24
C ARG A 130 36.78 23.11 -14.77
N GLY A 131 37.95 22.48 -14.92
CA GLY A 131 39.28 23.10 -14.72
C GLY A 131 39.70 23.98 -15.91
N PRO A 132 40.80 24.75 -15.78
CA PRO A 132 40.96 26.05 -16.42
C PRO A 132 41.27 25.98 -17.92
N ARG A 133 40.83 27.03 -18.63
CA ARG A 133 40.97 27.23 -20.07
C ARG A 133 42.34 27.87 -20.34
N ASN A 134 43.29 27.11 -20.88
CA ASN A 134 44.61 27.60 -21.27
C ASN A 134 44.47 28.69 -22.36
N ARG A 135 44.87 29.92 -22.04
CA ARG A 135 45.15 30.97 -23.02
C ARG A 135 46.66 31.07 -23.12
N GLY A 136 47.24 30.75 -24.27
CA GLY A 136 48.69 30.88 -24.46
C GLY A 136 49.14 30.61 -25.89
N ASN A 137 49.56 31.71 -26.53
CA ASN A 137 50.57 31.82 -27.60
C ASN A 137 50.09 31.72 -29.06
N SER A 138 49.90 32.90 -29.66
CA SER A 138 50.01 33.15 -31.11
C SER A 138 51.47 33.45 -31.47
N PRO A 139 52.08 32.81 -32.48
CA PRO A 139 53.35 33.29 -33.03
C PRO A 139 53.10 34.41 -34.06
N THR A 140 53.82 35.51 -33.88
CA THR A 140 53.93 36.64 -34.81
C THR A 140 54.64 36.25 -36.10
N PRO A 141 54.18 36.65 -37.30
CA PRO A 141 54.98 36.54 -38.52
C PRO A 141 55.78 37.83 -38.74
N THR A 142 57.10 37.68 -38.77
CA THR A 142 58.09 38.70 -39.15
C THR A 142 57.97 38.97 -40.65
N LEU A 143 57.70 40.22 -41.04
CA LEU A 143 57.70 40.71 -42.41
C LEU A 143 59.14 40.67 -42.97
N ALA A 144 59.42 39.72 -43.85
CA ALA A 144 60.60 39.72 -44.71
C ALA A 144 60.27 40.43 -46.03
N ARG A 145 61.09 41.45 -46.30
CA ARG A 145 61.09 42.44 -47.37
C ARG A 145 61.72 41.85 -48.65
N GLN A 146 61.41 42.50 -49.78
CA GLN A 146 62.14 42.47 -51.08
C GLN A 146 61.84 41.27 -51.98
N SER A 147 61.77 41.32 -53.31
CA SER A 147 61.60 42.35 -54.35
C SER A 147 61.54 41.55 -55.67
N GLN A 148 60.74 42.02 -56.63
CA GLN A 148 60.66 41.65 -58.06
C GLN A 148 62.05 41.39 -58.74
N PRO A 149 62.18 40.70 -59.93
CA PRO A 149 61.47 41.11 -61.17
C PRO A 149 61.24 40.09 -62.32
N ALA A 150 60.50 40.61 -63.32
CA ALA A 150 60.58 40.42 -64.79
C ALA A 150 60.46 39.02 -65.41
N CYS A 151 59.40 38.80 -66.21
CA CYS A 151 59.34 39.01 -67.66
C CYS A 151 57.89 38.84 -68.15
#